data_AF-A0A2A4CF24-F1
#
_entry.id   AF-A0A2A4CF24-F1
#
_cell.length_a   1.000
_cell.length_b   1.000
_cell.length_c   1.000
_cell.angle_alpha   90.00
_cell.angle_beta   90.00
_cell.angle_gamma   90.00
#
_symmetry.space_group_name_H-M   'P 1'
#
loop_
_entity.id
_entity.type
_entity.pdbx_description
1 polymer ?
#
loop_
_entity_poly.entity_id
_entity_poly.type
_entity_poly.pdbx_seq_one_letter_code
_entity_poly.pdbx_strand_id
1 'polypeptide(L)'
;MSDSRPSDPASEQPLVFVDLETTGGSSAEHRITEIGVVEIGPLGVSTWTTLVNPGQSIPPFIQQLTGISDEMVRDAPPFASLASALFERLDGKLFVAHNASFDRGFLRAEFERAGIAFNPDVLCTVRLSRALFPRESRHGLDALIERHGLVPAARHRALADADLLWQFWRQLHEIVPLERLRDQIARTTRHFRLGGDLTEAWLDTAPAGCGAYALFGEGDVALYVGRSVRVRQRLRALLTGERRSSKEMRLAQQVRRVEWRETGNELGAMLAEAQWIARLRPSYNRRPAADAGRAGNAPWPFDGPVAFEASGERRFFHVIDGWRYLGVAESLDAALQLVVDGADGPFEPHTHRLLQTQLARGLQLIPLATLAPAD
;
A
#
# COMPACT_ATOMS: atom_id res chain seq x y z
N MET A 1 -23.21 23.09 -12.81
CA MET A 1 -21.99 22.71 -13.56
C MET A 1 -20.96 23.78 -13.27
N SER A 2 -20.12 23.57 -12.26
CA SER A 2 -19.09 24.53 -11.85
C SER A 2 -17.86 24.30 -12.73
N ASP A 3 -17.41 25.36 -13.41
CA ASP A 3 -16.23 25.39 -14.27
C ASP A 3 -14.95 25.19 -13.42
N SER A 4 -14.63 23.93 -13.09
CA SER A 4 -13.42 23.56 -12.35
C SER A 4 -12.29 23.29 -13.33
N ARG A 5 -11.76 24.35 -13.97
CA ARG A 5 -10.46 24.25 -14.63
C ARG A 5 -9.40 23.93 -13.57
N PRO A 6 -8.50 22.96 -13.81
CA PRO A 6 -7.41 22.68 -12.88
C PRO A 6 -6.54 23.94 -12.71
N SER A 7 -6.13 24.21 -11.47
CA SER A 7 -5.30 25.38 -11.12
C SER A 7 -3.88 25.30 -11.68
N ASP A 8 -3.47 24.13 -12.18
CA ASP A 8 -2.18 23.88 -12.82
C ASP A 8 -2.38 23.04 -14.10
N PRO A 9 -1.76 23.39 -15.25
CA PRO A 9 -1.98 22.69 -16.51
C PRO A 9 -1.35 21.28 -16.56
N ALA A 10 -0.42 20.96 -15.66
CA ALA A 10 0.25 19.67 -15.56
C ALA A 10 -0.33 18.76 -14.47
N SER A 11 -1.25 19.24 -13.62
CA SER A 11 -1.91 18.46 -12.58
C SER A 11 -3.41 18.70 -12.53
N GLU A 12 -4.19 17.61 -12.59
CA GLU A 12 -5.65 17.66 -12.45
C GLU A 12 -6.11 17.80 -10.99
N GLN A 13 -5.20 17.65 -10.03
CA GLN A 13 -5.44 17.82 -8.59
C GLN A 13 -4.79 19.12 -8.09
N PRO A 14 -5.37 19.79 -7.07
CA PRO A 14 -4.70 20.89 -6.39
C PRO A 14 -3.36 20.41 -5.81
N LEU A 15 -2.38 21.31 -5.78
CA LEU A 15 -1.01 21.00 -5.36
C LEU A 15 -0.74 21.60 -4.00
N VAL A 16 0.07 20.91 -3.20
CA VAL A 16 0.60 21.46 -1.97
C VAL A 16 2.09 21.15 -1.87
N PHE A 17 2.91 22.19 -1.75
CA PHE A 17 4.34 22.08 -1.53
C PHE A 17 4.62 22.18 -0.05
N VAL A 18 5.33 21.20 0.47
CA VAL A 18 5.57 21.06 1.91
C VAL A 18 7.05 20.84 2.16
N ASP A 19 7.53 21.47 3.21
CA ASP A 19 8.85 21.27 3.79
C ASP A 19 8.73 21.35 5.32
N LEU A 20 9.61 20.65 6.04
CA LEU A 20 9.59 20.56 7.49
C LEU A 20 10.98 20.77 8.07
N GLU A 21 11.04 21.52 9.18
CA GLU A 21 12.17 21.45 10.09
C GLU A 21 11.86 20.50 11.23
N THR A 22 12.87 19.76 11.67
CA THR A 22 12.70 18.67 12.65
C THR A 22 13.85 18.64 13.64
N THR A 23 13.65 17.98 14.78
CA THR A 23 14.69 17.80 15.80
C THR A 23 15.79 16.80 15.40
N GLY A 24 15.73 16.19 14.22
CA GLY A 24 16.69 15.17 13.76
C GLY A 24 16.18 14.33 12.58
N GLY A 25 16.90 13.27 12.22
CA GLY A 25 16.74 12.60 10.91
C GLY A 25 15.69 11.49 10.80
N SER A 26 15.06 11.06 11.90
CA SER A 26 14.18 9.87 11.95
C SER A 26 12.88 10.17 12.67
N SER A 27 11.73 9.96 12.02
CA SER A 27 10.41 10.23 12.60
C SER A 27 10.01 9.31 13.76
N ALA A 28 10.74 8.21 13.97
CA ALA A 28 10.53 7.31 15.11
C ALA A 28 10.99 7.95 16.43
N GLU A 29 12.06 8.74 16.41
CA GLU A 29 12.72 9.32 17.59
C GLU A 29 12.62 10.86 17.63
N HIS A 30 12.45 11.49 16.47
CA HIS A 30 12.44 12.94 16.33
C HIS A 30 11.05 13.48 15.99
N ARG A 31 10.89 14.78 16.21
CA ARG A 31 9.62 15.50 16.13
C ARG A 31 9.77 16.73 15.21
N ILE A 32 8.64 17.24 14.72
CA ILE A 32 8.58 18.43 13.87
C ILE A 32 8.74 19.71 14.72
N THR A 33 9.49 20.69 14.22
CA THR A 33 9.70 22.01 14.86
C THR A 33 9.16 23.17 14.03
N GLU A 34 9.06 23.04 12.70
CA GLU A 34 8.43 24.02 11.82
C GLU A 34 7.77 23.30 10.64
N ILE A 35 6.63 23.84 10.16
CA ILE A 35 5.93 23.35 8.98
C ILE A 35 5.74 24.51 8.02
N GLY A 36 6.20 24.34 6.78
CA GLY A 36 5.99 25.28 5.68
C GLY A 36 5.09 24.68 4.61
N VAL A 37 4.07 25.42 4.20
CA VAL A 37 3.10 24.99 3.20
C VAL A 37 2.85 26.08 2.16
N VAL A 38 3.00 25.74 0.88
CA VAL A 38 2.54 26.54 -0.25
C VAL A 38 1.44 25.77 -0.98
N GLU A 39 0.22 26.30 -0.95
CA GLU A 39 -0.96 25.69 -1.54
C GLU A 39 -1.31 26.37 -2.86
N ILE A 40 -1.51 25.54 -3.90
CA ILE A 40 -1.95 25.97 -5.22
C ILE A 40 -3.37 25.48 -5.44
N GLY A 41 -4.32 26.40 -5.34
CA GLY A 41 -5.74 26.14 -5.52
C GLY A 41 -6.35 26.94 -6.67
N PRO A 42 -7.65 26.74 -6.94
CA PRO A 42 -8.37 27.46 -7.99
C PRO A 42 -8.41 28.99 -7.76
N LEU A 43 -8.22 29.43 -6.52
CA LEU A 43 -8.20 30.85 -6.14
C LEU A 43 -6.79 31.47 -6.17
N GLY A 44 -5.78 30.71 -6.60
CA GLY A 44 -4.38 31.14 -6.67
C GLY A 44 -3.48 30.47 -5.65
N VAL A 45 -2.36 31.14 -5.34
CA VAL A 45 -1.33 30.65 -4.43
C VAL A 45 -1.57 31.20 -3.03
N SER A 46 -1.55 30.34 -2.02
CA SER A 46 -1.59 30.75 -0.62
C SER A 46 -0.47 30.08 0.17
N THR A 47 -0.02 30.72 1.24
CA THR A 47 1.07 30.21 2.09
C THR A 47 0.60 30.07 3.53
N TRP A 48 1.15 29.07 4.22
CA TRP A 48 0.93 28.85 5.63
C TRP A 48 2.20 28.34 6.27
N THR A 49 2.53 28.85 7.45
CA THR A 49 3.68 28.39 8.22
C THR A 49 3.38 28.44 9.71
N THR A 50 4.00 27.54 10.46
CA THR A 50 3.91 27.56 11.92
C THR A 50 5.13 26.90 12.55
N LEU A 51 5.58 27.45 13.68
CA LEU A 51 6.44 26.72 14.59
C LEU A 51 5.60 25.69 15.35
N VAL A 52 6.22 24.57 15.70
CA VAL A 52 5.59 23.47 16.42
C VAL A 52 6.40 23.20 17.66
N ASN A 53 5.74 23.08 18.82
CA ASN A 53 6.39 22.57 20.01
C ASN A 53 6.62 21.06 19.85
N PRO A 54 7.88 20.59 19.72
CA PRO A 54 8.18 19.17 19.50
C PRO A 54 7.96 18.31 20.75
N GLY A 55 7.77 18.91 21.92
CA GLY A 55 7.71 18.20 23.20
C GLY A 55 9.05 17.58 23.64
N GLN A 56 10.16 17.97 23.02
CA GLN A 56 11.51 17.50 23.34
C GLN A 56 12.57 18.54 22.98
N SER A 57 13.78 18.42 23.56
CA SER A 57 14.88 19.34 23.28
C SER A 57 15.39 19.21 21.84
N ILE A 58 15.73 20.34 21.22
CA ILE A 58 16.35 20.41 19.89
C ILE A 58 17.88 20.28 20.05
N PRO A 59 18.56 19.30 19.43
CA PRO A 59 20.02 19.20 19.52
C PRO A 59 20.74 20.45 19.02
N PRO A 60 21.86 20.90 19.64
CA PRO A 60 22.53 22.15 19.27
C PRO A 60 22.92 22.25 17.79
N PHE A 61 23.33 21.15 17.17
CA PHE A 61 23.69 21.13 15.75
C PHE A 61 22.49 21.39 14.83
N ILE A 62 21.28 20.96 15.23
CA ILE A 62 20.02 21.25 14.51
C ILE A 62 19.63 22.72 14.70
N GLN A 63 19.78 23.25 15.92
CA GLN A 63 19.54 24.68 16.17
C GLN A 63 20.47 25.55 15.32
N GLN A 64 21.73 25.15 15.16
CA GLN A 64 22.69 25.85 14.30
C GLN A 64 22.32 25.76 12.81
N LEU A 65 21.80 24.62 12.36
CA LEU A 65 21.43 24.39 10.97
C LEU A 65 20.16 25.17 10.56
N THR A 66 19.14 25.13 11.41
CA THR A 66 17.78 25.65 11.11
C THR A 66 17.54 27.05 11.68
N GLY A 67 18.34 27.46 12.65
CA GLY A 67 18.12 28.68 13.43
C GLY A 67 16.96 28.60 14.42
N ILE A 68 16.31 27.43 14.57
CA ILE A 68 15.19 27.24 15.49
C ILE A 68 15.71 26.77 16.84
N SER A 69 15.49 27.56 17.88
CA SER A 69 15.89 27.24 19.26
C SER A 69 14.75 26.65 20.09
N ASP A 70 15.11 25.98 21.19
CA ASP A 70 14.13 25.49 22.18
C ASP A 70 13.23 26.61 22.73
N GLU A 71 13.77 27.83 22.82
CA GLU A 71 13.02 29.01 23.27
C GLU A 71 11.95 29.44 22.27
N MET A 72 12.25 29.37 20.97
CA MET A 72 11.30 29.73 19.91
C MET A 72 10.09 28.80 19.87
N VAL A 73 10.29 27.50 20.13
CA VAL A 73 9.24 26.48 20.03
C VAL A 73 8.53 26.20 21.36
N ARG A 74 9.01 26.75 22.47
CA ARG A 74 8.48 26.47 23.82
C ARG A 74 6.99 26.78 23.93
N ASP A 75 6.59 27.95 23.47
CA ASP A 75 5.20 28.43 23.54
C ASP A 75 4.43 28.21 22.23
N ALA A 76 5.06 27.55 21.26
CA ALA A 76 4.42 27.17 20.00
C ALA A 76 3.35 26.09 20.24
N PRO A 77 2.32 25.99 19.39
CA PRO A 77 1.32 24.93 19.50
C PRO A 77 1.95 23.53 19.34
N PRO A 78 1.53 22.52 20.13
CA PRO A 78 1.91 21.14 19.88
C PRO A 78 1.20 20.63 18.62
N PHE A 79 1.81 19.68 17.91
CA PHE A 79 1.25 19.15 16.66
C PHE A 79 -0.22 18.70 16.79
N ALA A 80 -0.59 18.03 17.88
CA ALA A 80 -1.95 17.54 18.11
C ALA A 80 -3.01 18.65 18.01
N SER A 81 -2.69 19.88 18.41
CA SER A 81 -3.60 21.02 18.31
C SER A 81 -3.76 21.56 16.88
N LEU A 82 -2.77 21.31 16.02
CA LEU A 82 -2.73 21.73 14.62
C LEU A 82 -3.30 20.66 13.68
N ALA A 83 -3.35 19.41 14.13
CA ALA A 83 -3.56 18.24 13.27
C ALA A 83 -4.83 18.36 12.40
N SER A 84 -5.99 18.70 12.96
CA SER A 84 -7.23 18.80 12.17
C SER A 84 -7.13 19.85 11.05
N ALA A 85 -6.70 21.07 11.38
CA ALA A 85 -6.60 22.17 10.41
C ALA A 85 -5.50 21.91 9.36
N LEU A 86 -4.40 21.27 9.75
CA LEU A 86 -3.36 20.87 8.82
C LEU A 86 -3.83 19.74 7.90
N PHE A 87 -4.56 18.76 8.42
CA PHE A 87 -5.12 17.68 7.62
C PHE A 87 -6.06 18.23 6.55
N GLU A 88 -7.00 19.10 6.90
CA GLU A 88 -7.88 19.77 5.93
C GLU A 88 -7.10 20.55 4.86
N ARG A 89 -5.96 21.13 5.24
CA ARG A 89 -5.08 21.84 4.29
C ARG A 89 -4.37 20.89 3.33
N LEU A 90 -4.05 19.66 3.74
CA LEU A 90 -3.26 18.72 2.94
C LEU A 90 -4.13 17.69 2.19
N ASP A 91 -5.30 17.36 2.73
CA ASP A 91 -6.14 16.29 2.22
C ASP A 91 -6.71 16.59 0.83
N GLY A 92 -6.85 15.54 0.02
CA GLY A 92 -7.33 15.65 -1.35
C GLY A 92 -6.33 16.28 -2.35
N LYS A 93 -5.18 16.79 -1.90
CA LYS A 93 -4.17 17.46 -2.73
C LYS A 93 -2.97 16.55 -3.04
N LEU A 94 -2.27 16.81 -4.14
CA LEU A 94 -1.00 16.16 -4.44
C LEU A 94 0.10 16.77 -3.56
N PHE A 95 0.65 15.96 -2.66
CA PHE A 95 1.71 16.35 -1.73
C PHE A 95 3.06 16.37 -2.44
N VAL A 96 3.65 17.55 -2.58
CA VAL A 96 4.93 17.76 -3.25
C VAL A 96 5.99 18.18 -2.24
N ALA A 97 7.10 17.46 -2.19
CA ALA A 97 8.21 17.78 -1.29
C ALA A 97 9.58 17.37 -1.87
N HIS A 98 10.65 17.94 -1.32
CA HIS A 98 12.01 17.60 -1.72
C HIS A 98 12.54 16.47 -0.85
N ASN A 99 12.85 15.32 -1.47
CA ASN A 99 13.06 14.07 -0.72
C ASN A 99 11.82 13.65 0.10
N ALA A 100 10.63 13.77 -0.51
CA ALA A 100 9.32 13.64 0.11
C ALA A 100 9.05 12.42 1.04
N SER A 101 9.87 11.36 1.00
CA SER A 101 9.79 10.29 2.01
C SER A 101 10.07 10.80 3.42
N PHE A 102 10.94 11.80 3.56
CA PHE A 102 11.29 12.42 4.83
C PHE A 102 10.08 13.19 5.39
N ASP A 103 9.60 14.21 4.69
CA ASP A 103 8.52 15.09 5.14
C ASP A 103 7.24 14.32 5.40
N ARG A 104 6.85 13.47 4.44
CA ARG A 104 5.67 12.61 4.58
C ARG A 104 5.84 11.64 5.75
N GLY A 105 7.05 11.13 6.00
CA GLY A 105 7.33 10.22 7.11
C GLY A 105 7.13 10.87 8.48
N PHE A 106 7.56 12.12 8.63
CA PHE A 106 7.33 12.91 9.85
C PHE A 106 5.86 13.27 10.02
N LEU A 107 5.21 13.83 9.00
CA LEU A 107 3.78 14.17 9.08
C LEU A 107 2.93 12.94 9.37
N ARG A 108 3.19 11.81 8.71
CA ARG A 108 2.48 10.57 8.96
C ARG A 108 2.61 10.14 10.43
N ALA A 109 3.81 10.15 10.98
CA ALA A 109 4.03 9.78 12.38
C ALA A 109 3.31 10.73 13.36
N GLU A 110 3.32 12.03 13.09
CA GLU A 110 2.61 13.01 13.92
C GLU A 110 1.08 12.88 13.82
N PHE A 111 0.55 12.68 12.61
CA PHE A 111 -0.88 12.43 12.41
C PHE A 111 -1.33 11.13 13.07
N GLU A 112 -0.53 10.07 12.97
CA GLU A 112 -0.81 8.78 13.63
C GLU A 112 -0.89 8.93 15.15
N ARG A 113 0.04 9.70 15.76
CA ARG A 113 -0.02 10.04 17.20
C ARG A 113 -1.27 10.86 17.55
N ALA A 114 -1.79 11.65 16.62
CA ALA A 114 -3.03 12.40 16.77
C ALA A 114 -4.30 11.57 16.41
N GLY A 115 -4.16 10.29 16.05
CA GLY A 115 -5.28 9.43 15.68
C GLY A 115 -5.84 9.66 14.27
N ILE A 116 -5.10 10.35 13.39
CA ILE A 116 -5.49 10.68 12.02
C ILE A 116 -4.65 9.86 11.04
N ALA A 117 -5.29 9.15 10.11
CA ALA A 117 -4.58 8.46 9.05
C ALA A 117 -4.16 9.43 7.94
N PHE A 118 -2.86 9.57 7.69
CA PHE A 118 -2.32 10.46 6.66
C PHE A 118 -1.59 9.70 5.55
N ASN A 119 -2.24 9.57 4.38
CA ASN A 119 -1.74 8.80 3.24
C ASN A 119 -1.92 9.55 1.91
N PRO A 120 -1.30 10.73 1.73
CA PRO A 120 -1.49 11.55 0.53
C PRO A 120 -0.80 10.91 -0.68
N ASP A 121 -1.30 11.22 -1.88
CA ASP A 121 -0.53 11.01 -3.11
C ASP A 121 0.71 11.92 -3.06
N VAL A 122 1.89 11.37 -3.39
CA VAL A 122 3.17 12.06 -3.16
C VAL A 122 4.00 12.16 -4.42
N LEU A 123 4.46 13.37 -4.72
CA LEU A 123 5.44 13.67 -5.74
C LEU A 123 6.75 14.16 -5.11
N CYS A 124 7.84 13.45 -5.36
CA CYS A 124 9.16 13.82 -4.87
C CYS A 124 9.93 14.59 -5.94
N THR A 125 10.26 15.86 -5.68
CA THR A 125 10.92 16.73 -6.68
C THR A 125 12.32 16.25 -7.06
N VAL A 126 13.03 15.53 -6.17
CA VAL A 126 14.31 14.86 -6.50
C VAL A 126 14.10 13.79 -7.58
N ARG A 127 13.05 12.97 -7.46
CA ARG A 127 12.75 11.90 -8.42
C ARG A 127 12.28 12.50 -9.75
N LEU A 128 11.44 13.53 -9.68
CA LEU A 128 10.98 14.25 -10.86
C LEU A 128 12.15 14.90 -11.60
N SER A 129 13.04 15.60 -10.89
CA SER A 129 14.22 16.24 -11.46
C SER A 129 15.17 15.22 -12.11
N ARG A 130 15.42 14.06 -11.48
CA ARG A 130 16.21 12.96 -12.08
C ARG A 130 15.59 12.43 -13.37
N ALA A 131 14.26 12.32 -13.43
CA ALA A 131 13.56 11.83 -14.60
C ALA A 131 13.56 12.85 -15.76
N LEU A 132 13.45 14.13 -15.44
CA LEU A 132 13.46 15.22 -16.42
C LEU A 132 14.86 15.55 -16.93
N PHE A 133 15.87 15.50 -16.05
CA PHE A 133 17.25 15.90 -16.33
C PHE A 133 18.24 14.75 -16.00
N PRO A 134 18.19 13.61 -16.72
CA PRO A 134 18.97 12.41 -16.36
C PRO A 134 20.49 12.55 -16.55
N ARG A 135 20.96 13.62 -17.23
CA ARG A 135 22.40 13.90 -17.43
C ARG A 135 23.01 14.66 -16.26
N GLU A 136 22.19 15.13 -15.34
CA GLU A 136 22.62 15.91 -14.19
C GLU A 136 23.06 14.99 -13.05
N SER A 137 24.16 15.34 -12.39
CA SER A 137 24.72 14.53 -11.30
C SER A 137 24.11 14.84 -9.93
N ARG A 138 23.61 16.07 -9.74
CA ARG A 138 23.06 16.56 -8.48
C ARG A 138 21.61 17.01 -8.65
N HIS A 139 20.76 16.64 -7.69
CA HIS A 139 19.33 16.97 -7.65
C HIS A 139 18.85 17.35 -6.25
N GLY A 140 19.78 17.67 -5.34
CA GLY A 140 19.44 18.28 -4.05
C GLY A 140 18.95 19.72 -4.24
N LEU A 141 18.31 20.29 -3.22
CA LEU A 141 17.65 21.58 -3.32
C LEU A 141 18.62 22.68 -3.77
N ASP A 142 19.82 22.74 -3.19
CA ASP A 142 20.84 23.73 -3.58
C ASP A 142 21.25 23.60 -5.05
N ALA A 143 21.31 22.37 -5.59
CA ALA A 143 21.60 22.15 -7.00
C ALA A 143 20.44 22.59 -7.91
N LEU A 144 19.19 22.48 -7.44
CA LEU A 144 18.04 23.03 -8.16
C LEU A 144 18.04 24.55 -8.14
N ILE A 145 18.38 25.16 -6.99
CA ILE A 145 18.52 26.61 -6.85
C ILE A 145 19.52 27.15 -7.86
N GLU A 146 20.73 26.59 -7.88
CA GLU A 146 21.80 27.01 -8.78
C GLU A 146 21.41 26.81 -10.26
N ARG A 147 20.93 25.61 -10.62
CA ARG A 147 20.64 25.27 -12.02
C ARG A 147 19.48 26.07 -12.62
N HIS A 148 18.44 26.32 -11.83
CA HIS A 148 17.21 26.94 -12.30
C HIS A 148 17.08 28.41 -11.91
N GLY A 149 18.13 28.99 -11.29
CA GLY A 149 18.13 30.39 -10.88
C GLY A 149 17.03 30.73 -9.88
N LEU A 150 16.74 29.81 -8.95
CA LEU A 150 15.71 30.03 -7.92
C LEU A 150 16.21 31.04 -6.88
N VAL A 151 15.31 31.82 -6.29
CA VAL A 151 15.69 32.89 -5.36
C VAL A 151 15.24 32.52 -3.95
N PRO A 152 16.16 32.08 -3.06
CA PRO A 152 15.81 31.76 -1.68
C PRO A 152 15.58 33.04 -0.86
N ALA A 153 14.47 33.09 -0.12
CA ALA A 153 14.24 34.16 0.85
C ALA A 153 15.08 33.94 2.13
N ALA A 154 15.09 32.70 2.65
CA ALA A 154 15.91 32.25 3.77
C ALA A 154 16.07 30.73 3.71
N ARG A 155 17.28 30.19 3.51
CA ARG A 155 17.50 28.73 3.50
C ARG A 155 17.30 28.13 4.89
N HIS A 156 16.86 26.87 4.94
CA HIS A 156 16.61 26.12 6.18
C HIS A 156 15.51 26.75 7.05
N ARG A 157 14.50 27.29 6.37
CA ARG A 157 13.22 27.68 6.94
C ARG A 157 12.15 27.03 6.11
N ALA A 158 11.23 26.35 6.77
CA ALA A 158 10.33 25.42 6.10
C ALA A 158 9.52 26.10 4.97
N LEU A 159 8.96 27.29 5.23
CA LEU A 159 8.16 27.99 4.21
C LEU A 159 9.00 28.46 3.02
N ALA A 160 10.23 28.93 3.27
CA ALA A 160 11.09 29.41 2.20
C ALA A 160 11.57 28.26 1.31
N ASP A 161 11.83 27.09 1.90
CA ASP A 161 12.20 25.89 1.15
C ASP A 161 11.01 25.31 0.37
N ALA A 162 9.80 25.32 0.93
CA ALA A 162 8.58 24.97 0.20
C ALA A 162 8.31 25.93 -0.99
N ASP A 163 8.56 27.24 -0.81
CA ASP A 163 8.45 28.22 -1.90
C ASP A 163 9.47 27.99 -3.01
N LEU A 164 10.71 27.59 -2.69
CA LEU A 164 11.69 27.19 -3.71
C LEU A 164 11.18 26.02 -4.56
N LEU A 165 10.46 25.07 -3.98
CA LEU A 165 9.85 23.98 -4.75
C LEU A 165 8.75 24.48 -5.68
N TRP A 166 7.97 25.45 -5.24
CA TRP A 166 6.98 26.12 -6.09
C TRP A 166 7.65 26.92 -7.22
N GLN A 167 8.72 27.67 -6.95
CA GLN A 167 9.50 28.35 -7.98
C GLN A 167 10.07 27.36 -9.00
N PHE A 168 10.63 26.24 -8.53
CA PHE A 168 11.11 25.17 -9.40
C PHE A 168 9.99 24.60 -10.26
N TRP A 169 8.82 24.35 -9.67
CA TRP A 169 7.65 23.86 -10.40
C TRP A 169 7.22 24.80 -11.53
N ARG A 170 7.14 26.10 -11.25
CA ARG A 170 6.84 27.12 -12.27
C ARG A 170 7.86 27.12 -13.40
N GLN A 171 9.14 27.04 -13.07
CA GLN A 171 10.22 26.95 -14.07
C GLN A 171 10.07 25.71 -14.96
N LEU A 172 9.62 24.57 -14.42
CA LEU A 172 9.41 23.35 -15.22
C LEU A 172 8.40 23.56 -16.35
N HIS A 173 7.35 24.35 -16.13
CA HIS A 173 6.35 24.65 -17.17
C HIS A 173 6.92 25.47 -18.33
N GLU A 174 7.96 26.27 -18.08
CA GLU A 174 8.62 27.08 -19.11
C GLU A 174 9.66 26.29 -19.90
N ILE A 175 10.34 25.33 -19.25
CA ILE A 175 11.51 24.65 -19.83
C ILE A 175 11.27 23.20 -20.27
N VAL A 176 10.11 22.62 -19.90
CA VAL A 176 9.74 21.23 -20.25
C VAL A 176 8.41 21.24 -21.00
N PRO A 177 8.32 20.57 -22.17
CA PRO A 177 7.03 20.39 -22.86
C PRO A 177 5.98 19.76 -21.95
N LEU A 178 4.76 20.30 -21.97
CA LEU A 178 3.69 19.96 -21.03
C LEU A 178 3.37 18.47 -21.02
N GLU A 179 3.33 17.82 -22.19
CA GLU A 179 3.04 16.40 -22.32
C GLU A 179 4.11 15.55 -21.62
N ARG A 180 5.38 15.94 -21.80
CA ARG A 180 6.51 15.28 -21.13
C ARG A 180 6.46 15.50 -19.62
N LEU A 181 6.09 16.69 -19.17
CA LEU A 181 5.96 17.00 -17.75
C LEU A 181 4.83 16.17 -17.11
N ARG A 182 3.65 16.13 -17.72
CA ARG A 182 2.50 15.30 -17.28
C ARG A 182 2.88 13.82 -17.19
N ASP A 183 3.54 13.30 -18.23
CA ASP A 183 4.01 11.92 -18.25
C ASP A 183 4.96 11.60 -17.10
N GLN A 184 5.93 12.48 -16.81
CA GLN A 184 6.87 12.25 -15.71
C GLN A 184 6.22 12.43 -14.34
N ILE A 185 5.31 13.39 -14.17
CA ILE A 185 4.52 13.53 -12.94
C ILE A 185 3.73 12.24 -12.70
N ALA A 186 2.98 11.74 -13.68
CA ALA A 186 2.21 10.51 -13.55
C ALA A 186 3.08 9.29 -13.19
N ARG A 187 4.28 9.17 -13.78
CA ARG A 187 5.20 8.05 -13.51
C ARG A 187 5.91 8.15 -12.16
N THR A 188 6.18 9.36 -11.68
CA THR A 188 6.97 9.58 -10.47
C THR A 188 6.12 9.77 -9.23
N THR A 189 4.87 10.22 -9.40
CA THR A 189 3.86 10.27 -8.35
C THR A 189 3.63 8.89 -7.78
N ARG A 190 3.69 8.80 -6.46
CA ARG A 190 3.30 7.60 -5.72
C ARG A 190 1.90 7.84 -5.21
N HIS A 191 0.96 7.10 -5.77
CA HIS A 191 -0.40 7.10 -5.27
C HIS A 191 -0.45 6.22 -4.02
N PHE A 192 -0.79 6.83 -2.87
CA PHE A 192 -0.96 6.12 -1.60
C PHE A 192 -2.43 5.88 -1.28
N ARG A 193 -3.34 6.40 -2.10
CA ARG A 193 -4.69 5.89 -2.20
C ARG A 193 -4.66 4.49 -2.84
N LEU A 194 -4.46 3.49 -2.01
CA LEU A 194 -5.09 2.19 -2.27
C LEU A 194 -6.59 2.48 -2.37
N GLY A 195 -7.26 2.03 -3.43
CA GLY A 195 -8.69 2.38 -3.61
C GLY A 195 -9.53 1.98 -2.40
N GLY A 196 -10.49 2.82 -1.99
CA GLY A 196 -11.45 2.53 -0.92
C GLY A 196 -10.82 2.38 0.48
N ASP A 197 -11.31 1.40 1.26
CA ASP A 197 -10.98 1.13 2.67
C ASP A 197 -9.58 0.50 2.90
N LEU A 198 -8.77 0.33 1.85
CA LEU A 198 -7.48 -0.36 1.89
C LEU A 198 -6.37 0.49 2.56
N THR A 199 -6.52 0.84 3.82
CA THR A 199 -5.47 1.54 4.59
C THR A 199 -4.39 0.57 5.09
N GLU A 200 -3.24 1.07 5.54
CA GLU A 200 -2.26 0.21 6.25
C GLU A 200 -2.87 -0.41 7.52
N ALA A 201 -3.72 0.33 8.24
CA ALA A 201 -4.47 -0.17 9.39
C ALA A 201 -5.43 -1.30 9.01
N TRP A 202 -6.06 -1.19 7.83
CA TRP A 202 -6.88 -2.29 7.30
C TRP A 202 -6.02 -3.51 6.94
N LEU A 203 -4.83 -3.32 6.36
CA LEU A 203 -3.90 -4.43 6.09
C LEU A 203 -3.47 -5.15 7.38
N ASP A 204 -3.46 -4.47 8.54
CA ASP A 204 -3.19 -5.11 9.82
C ASP A 204 -4.29 -6.08 10.29
N THR A 205 -5.49 -5.99 9.72
CA THR A 205 -6.56 -6.97 9.96
C THR A 205 -6.32 -8.30 9.23
N ALA A 206 -5.39 -8.34 8.26
CA ALA A 206 -5.06 -9.56 7.55
C ALA A 206 -4.39 -10.61 8.47
N PRO A 207 -4.55 -11.92 8.24
CA PRO A 207 -3.91 -12.96 9.05
C PRO A 207 -2.39 -12.85 9.06
N ALA A 208 -1.79 -13.01 10.25
CA ALA A 208 -0.33 -13.05 10.40
C ALA A 208 0.27 -14.37 9.87
N GLY A 209 -0.52 -15.46 9.89
CA GLY A 209 -0.11 -16.80 9.50
C GLY A 209 -0.34 -17.13 8.02
N CYS A 210 -0.51 -18.43 7.77
CA CYS A 210 -0.66 -18.99 6.42
C CYS A 210 -2.02 -18.64 5.80
N GLY A 211 -2.02 -18.33 4.51
CA GLY A 211 -3.25 -18.11 3.77
C GLY A 211 -3.04 -17.76 2.29
N ALA A 212 -4.16 -17.64 1.60
CA ALA A 212 -4.25 -17.14 0.23
C ALA A 212 -4.83 -15.73 0.22
N TYR A 213 -4.47 -14.94 -0.78
CA TYR A 213 -4.99 -13.59 -0.98
C TYR A 213 -5.30 -13.33 -2.45
N ALA A 214 -6.33 -12.52 -2.71
CA ALA A 214 -6.75 -12.08 -4.04
C ALA A 214 -6.73 -10.56 -4.09
N LEU A 215 -6.19 -10.02 -5.19
CA LEU A 215 -6.09 -8.59 -5.47
C LEU A 215 -7.02 -8.27 -6.64
N PHE A 216 -7.89 -7.30 -6.43
CA PHE A 216 -8.87 -6.85 -7.41
C PHE A 216 -8.61 -5.39 -7.79
N GLY A 217 -8.87 -5.09 -9.05
CA GLY A 217 -8.77 -3.75 -9.60
C GLY A 217 -10.11 -3.05 -9.64
N GLU A 218 -10.21 -2.09 -10.56
CA GLU A 218 -11.45 -1.38 -10.83
C GLU A 218 -12.54 -2.33 -11.38
N GLY A 219 -13.80 -2.10 -10.98
CA GLY A 219 -14.93 -2.94 -11.38
C GLY A 219 -14.84 -4.39 -10.89
N ASP A 220 -14.14 -4.64 -9.77
CA ASP A 220 -13.94 -5.98 -9.18
C ASP A 220 -13.24 -7.00 -10.10
N VAL A 221 -12.46 -6.52 -11.07
CA VAL A 221 -11.67 -7.39 -11.95
C VAL A 221 -10.53 -8.01 -11.15
N ALA A 222 -10.46 -9.35 -11.13
CA ALA A 222 -9.37 -10.07 -10.48
C ALA A 222 -8.04 -9.82 -11.21
N LEU A 223 -7.08 -9.21 -10.50
CA LEU A 223 -5.76 -8.91 -11.04
C LEU A 223 -4.78 -10.03 -10.73
N TYR A 224 -4.72 -10.46 -9.47
CA TYR A 224 -3.72 -11.42 -9.01
C TYR A 224 -4.23 -12.23 -7.82
N VAL A 225 -3.90 -13.51 -7.78
CA VAL A 225 -4.07 -14.38 -6.62
C VAL A 225 -2.69 -14.89 -6.20
N GLY A 226 -2.42 -14.88 -4.91
CA GLY A 226 -1.18 -15.41 -4.36
C GLY A 226 -1.40 -16.11 -3.02
N ARG A 227 -0.34 -16.71 -2.51
CA ARG A 227 -0.29 -17.33 -1.18
C ARG A 227 0.94 -16.92 -0.39
N SER A 228 0.88 -17.09 0.91
CA SER A 228 2.04 -16.91 1.79
C SER A 228 1.87 -17.67 3.10
N VAL A 229 3.00 -18.03 3.72
CA VAL A 229 3.04 -18.47 5.12
C VAL A 229 2.93 -17.29 6.11
N ARG A 230 3.04 -16.05 5.62
CA ARG A 230 2.87 -14.79 6.37
C ARG A 230 2.10 -13.78 5.52
N VAL A 231 0.78 -13.97 5.40
CA VAL A 231 -0.07 -13.21 4.46
C VAL A 231 0.02 -11.71 4.68
N ARG A 232 -0.13 -11.24 5.92
CA ARG A 232 -0.03 -9.81 6.27
C ARG A 232 1.29 -9.19 5.80
N GLN A 233 2.41 -9.83 6.12
CA GLN A 233 3.75 -9.33 5.72
C GLN A 233 3.89 -9.30 4.19
N ARG A 234 3.38 -10.32 3.50
CA ARG A 234 3.43 -10.38 2.03
C ARG A 234 2.60 -9.29 1.38
N LEU A 235 1.38 -9.04 1.87
CA LEU A 235 0.50 -7.99 1.36
C LEU A 235 1.12 -6.60 1.54
N ARG A 236 1.68 -6.30 2.72
CA ARG A 236 2.44 -5.06 2.95
C ARG A 236 3.59 -4.89 1.97
N ALA A 237 4.45 -5.90 1.84
CA ALA A 237 5.57 -5.84 0.91
C ALA A 237 5.13 -5.59 -0.55
N LEU A 238 3.99 -6.16 -0.95
CA LEU A 238 3.46 -6.05 -2.30
C LEU A 238 2.79 -4.69 -2.58
N LEU A 239 2.03 -4.17 -1.61
CA LEU A 239 1.18 -2.99 -1.80
C LEU A 239 1.86 -1.69 -1.37
N THR A 240 2.57 -1.70 -0.24
CA THR A 240 3.18 -0.50 0.36
C THR A 240 4.72 -0.56 0.46
N GLY A 241 5.33 -1.73 0.19
CA GLY A 241 6.77 -1.94 0.31
C GLY A 241 7.65 -1.01 -0.55
N GLU A 242 8.82 -0.65 0.00
CA GLU A 242 9.76 0.27 -0.65
C GLU A 242 10.48 -0.35 -1.87
N ARG A 243 10.78 -1.65 -1.80
CA ARG A 243 11.49 -2.40 -2.85
C ARG A 243 10.50 -3.32 -3.57
N ARG A 244 9.96 -2.85 -4.69
CA ARG A 244 9.05 -3.62 -5.56
C ARG A 244 9.62 -3.74 -6.96
N SER A 245 9.41 -4.89 -7.59
CA SER A 245 9.71 -5.05 -9.01
C SER A 245 8.77 -4.17 -9.87
N SER A 246 9.16 -3.85 -11.11
CA SER A 246 8.30 -3.06 -12.01
C SER A 246 6.94 -3.72 -12.27
N LYS A 247 6.86 -5.06 -12.22
CA LYS A 247 5.60 -5.80 -12.33
C LYS A 247 4.72 -5.60 -11.10
N GLU A 248 5.29 -5.73 -9.91
CA GLU A 248 4.58 -5.53 -8.63
C GLU A 248 4.13 -4.08 -8.45
N MET A 249 4.94 -3.11 -8.89
CA MET A 249 4.56 -1.70 -8.81
C MET A 249 3.35 -1.37 -9.69
N ARG A 250 3.31 -1.90 -10.93
CA ARG A 250 2.13 -1.78 -11.81
C ARG A 250 0.89 -2.48 -11.27
N LEU A 251 1.08 -3.66 -10.66
CA LEU A 251 -0.01 -4.39 -10.02
C LEU A 251 -0.58 -3.58 -8.86
N ALA A 252 0.27 -3.14 -7.93
CA ALA A 252 -0.13 -2.37 -6.75
C ALA A 252 -0.88 -1.08 -7.09
N GLN A 253 -0.47 -0.36 -8.14
CA GLN A 253 -1.16 0.84 -8.62
C GLN A 253 -2.60 0.59 -9.10
N GLN A 254 -2.92 -0.63 -9.52
CA GLN A 254 -4.27 -1.00 -9.99
C GLN A 254 -5.14 -1.59 -8.90
N VAL A 255 -4.58 -1.99 -7.75
CA VAL A 255 -5.36 -2.61 -6.68
C VAL A 255 -6.36 -1.61 -6.09
N ARG A 256 -7.61 -2.04 -5.97
CA ARG A 256 -8.73 -1.32 -5.37
C ARG A 256 -9.42 -2.11 -4.26
N ARG A 257 -9.27 -3.44 -4.26
CA ARG A 257 -9.78 -4.31 -3.20
C ARG A 257 -8.87 -5.51 -3.00
N VAL A 258 -8.78 -5.98 -1.78
CA VAL A 258 -8.00 -7.16 -1.39
C VAL A 258 -8.90 -8.09 -0.60
N GLU A 259 -8.83 -9.38 -0.89
CA GLU A 259 -9.42 -10.43 -0.07
C GLU A 259 -8.33 -11.36 0.41
N TRP A 260 -8.56 -12.02 1.55
CA TRP A 260 -7.70 -13.08 2.04
C TRP A 260 -8.53 -14.19 2.68
N ARG A 261 -7.89 -15.35 2.78
CA ARG A 261 -8.41 -16.53 3.44
C ARG A 261 -7.28 -17.10 4.28
N GLU A 262 -7.48 -17.13 5.60
CA GLU A 262 -6.59 -17.84 6.51
C GLU A 262 -6.76 -19.35 6.32
N THR A 263 -5.66 -20.10 6.40
CA THR A 263 -5.67 -21.54 6.11
C THR A 263 -4.93 -22.38 7.13
N GLY A 264 -4.35 -21.78 8.18
CA GLY A 264 -3.61 -22.50 9.23
C GLY A 264 -2.27 -23.11 8.80
N ASN A 265 -2.13 -23.60 7.57
CA ASN A 265 -0.89 -24.17 7.04
C ASN A 265 -0.68 -23.87 5.54
N GLU A 266 0.49 -24.28 5.03
CA GLU A 266 0.87 -24.07 3.63
C GLU A 266 0.02 -24.89 2.65
N LEU A 267 -0.35 -26.13 2.99
CA LEU A 267 -1.17 -26.98 2.11
C LEU A 267 -2.53 -26.35 1.82
N GLY A 268 -3.21 -25.86 2.85
CA GLY A 268 -4.47 -25.13 2.71
C GLY A 268 -4.31 -23.85 1.88
N ALA A 269 -3.20 -23.13 2.03
CA ALA A 269 -2.90 -21.94 1.23
C ALA A 269 -2.70 -22.27 -0.26
N MET A 270 -2.06 -23.40 -0.56
CA MET A 270 -1.89 -23.91 -1.93
C MET A 270 -3.24 -24.30 -2.57
N LEU A 271 -4.09 -25.02 -1.82
CA LEU A 271 -5.42 -25.41 -2.28
C LEU A 271 -6.32 -24.19 -2.53
N ALA A 272 -6.33 -23.23 -1.60
CA ALA A 272 -7.11 -22.00 -1.73
C ALA A 272 -6.63 -21.13 -2.90
N GLU A 273 -5.31 -20.98 -3.09
CA GLU A 273 -4.74 -20.28 -4.26
C GLU A 273 -5.20 -20.92 -5.57
N ALA A 274 -5.12 -22.25 -5.68
CA ALA A 274 -5.50 -22.95 -6.89
C ALA A 274 -6.99 -22.79 -7.22
N GLN A 275 -7.85 -22.94 -6.20
CA GLN A 275 -9.30 -22.74 -6.32
C GLN A 275 -9.63 -21.31 -6.78
N TRP A 276 -9.01 -20.29 -6.18
CA TRP A 276 -9.22 -18.90 -6.57
C TRP A 276 -8.67 -18.57 -7.95
N ILE A 277 -7.52 -19.11 -8.36
CA ILE A 277 -7.01 -18.93 -9.73
C ILE A 277 -7.98 -19.54 -10.75
N ALA A 278 -8.50 -20.74 -10.48
CA ALA A 278 -9.45 -21.42 -11.36
C ALA A 278 -10.77 -20.65 -11.50
N ARG A 279 -11.30 -20.15 -10.37
CA ARG A 279 -12.58 -19.42 -10.30
C ARG A 279 -12.48 -17.99 -10.85
N LEU A 280 -11.49 -17.21 -10.40
CA LEU A 280 -11.39 -15.78 -10.66
C LEU A 280 -10.63 -15.44 -11.95
N ARG A 281 -9.82 -16.38 -12.46
CA ARG A 281 -9.00 -16.22 -13.69
C ARG A 281 -8.21 -14.89 -13.73
N PRO A 282 -7.40 -14.60 -12.70
CA PRO A 282 -6.71 -13.32 -12.57
C PRO A 282 -5.72 -13.05 -13.71
N SER A 283 -5.65 -11.79 -14.16
CA SER A 283 -4.88 -11.39 -15.35
C SER A 283 -3.35 -11.46 -15.20
N TYR A 284 -2.82 -11.30 -13.99
CA TYR A 284 -1.36 -11.30 -13.71
C TYR A 284 -0.78 -12.67 -13.34
N ASN A 285 -1.63 -13.66 -13.01
CA ASN A 285 -1.19 -15.02 -12.78
C ASN A 285 -0.83 -15.68 -14.11
N ARG A 286 0.22 -16.50 -14.11
CA ARG A 286 0.48 -17.36 -15.26
C ARG A 286 -0.68 -18.34 -15.37
N ARG A 287 -1.28 -18.42 -16.55
CA ARG A 287 -2.23 -19.49 -16.85
C ARG A 287 -1.46 -20.81 -16.71
N PRO A 288 -1.92 -21.76 -15.89
CA PRO A 288 -1.43 -23.12 -15.99
C PRO A 288 -1.60 -23.56 -17.44
N ALA A 289 -0.61 -24.24 -18.01
CA ALA A 289 -0.82 -24.96 -19.26
C ALA A 289 -2.05 -25.87 -19.06
N ALA A 290 -2.91 -25.98 -20.07
CA ALA A 290 -4.05 -26.89 -20.04
C ALA A 290 -3.54 -28.34 -20.00
N ASP A 291 -3.17 -28.80 -18.82
CA ASP A 291 -2.73 -30.17 -18.58
C ASP A 291 -3.99 -31.03 -18.41
N ALA A 292 -4.81 -31.04 -19.46
CA ALA A 292 -6.14 -31.65 -19.50
C ALA A 292 -6.09 -33.14 -19.91
N GLY A 293 -4.89 -33.76 -19.94
CA GLY A 293 -4.72 -35.01 -20.69
C GLY A 293 -4.65 -36.31 -19.89
N ARG A 294 -4.26 -36.32 -18.60
CA ARG A 294 -3.90 -37.60 -17.92
C ARG A 294 -4.51 -37.87 -16.55
N ALA A 295 -4.96 -36.86 -15.81
CA ALA A 295 -5.43 -37.05 -14.43
C ALA A 295 -6.96 -37.13 -14.28
N GLY A 296 -7.75 -36.77 -15.30
CA GLY A 296 -9.19 -36.53 -15.20
C GLY A 296 -10.09 -37.74 -14.92
N ASN A 297 -9.52 -38.89 -14.54
CA ASN A 297 -10.28 -40.12 -14.28
C ASN A 297 -9.77 -40.90 -13.05
N ALA A 298 -9.01 -40.25 -12.16
CA ALA A 298 -8.56 -40.91 -10.92
C ALA A 298 -9.77 -41.15 -10.00
N PRO A 299 -10.02 -42.41 -9.57
CA PRO A 299 -11.14 -42.70 -8.68
C PRO A 299 -10.95 -41.98 -7.34
N TRP A 300 -12.05 -41.54 -6.74
CA TRP A 300 -12.04 -41.02 -5.38
C TRP A 300 -11.88 -42.21 -4.41
N PRO A 301 -10.84 -42.25 -3.56
CA PRO A 301 -10.52 -43.44 -2.78
C PRO A 301 -11.25 -43.51 -1.43
N PHE A 302 -12.17 -42.59 -1.15
CA PHE A 302 -12.89 -42.49 0.11
C PHE A 302 -14.40 -42.65 -0.11
N ASP A 303 -15.12 -43.13 0.91
CA ASP A 303 -16.57 -43.38 0.85
C ASP A 303 -17.43 -42.11 0.88
N GLY A 304 -16.79 -40.94 0.85
CA GLY A 304 -17.45 -39.63 0.84
C GLY A 304 -16.46 -38.47 1.05
N PRO A 305 -16.97 -37.29 1.38
CA PRO A 305 -16.16 -36.11 1.67
C PRO A 305 -15.23 -36.32 2.86
N VAL A 306 -14.02 -35.78 2.76
CA VAL A 306 -13.01 -35.83 3.81
C VAL A 306 -12.54 -34.43 4.17
N ALA A 307 -12.12 -34.24 5.41
CA ALA A 307 -11.41 -33.05 5.83
C ALA A 307 -10.00 -33.38 6.31
N PHE A 308 -9.08 -32.43 6.24
CA PHE A 308 -7.87 -32.47 7.06
C PHE A 308 -7.81 -31.25 7.96
N GLU A 309 -7.21 -31.42 9.12
CA GLU A 309 -7.01 -30.34 10.08
C GLU A 309 -5.71 -29.59 9.77
N ALA A 310 -5.80 -28.26 9.76
CA ALA A 310 -4.65 -27.36 9.75
C ALA A 310 -4.63 -26.55 11.03
N SER A 311 -3.52 -26.61 11.76
CA SER A 311 -3.32 -25.84 12.99
C SER A 311 -2.28 -24.74 12.76
N GLY A 312 -2.72 -23.49 12.86
CA GLY A 312 -1.88 -22.30 12.96
C GLY A 312 -2.04 -21.66 14.35
N GLU A 313 -2.33 -20.35 14.42
CA GLU A 313 -2.83 -19.71 15.64
C GLU A 313 -4.26 -20.15 15.98
N ARG A 314 -5.02 -20.54 14.95
CA ARG A 314 -6.37 -21.10 15.02
C ARG A 314 -6.41 -22.44 14.29
N ARG A 315 -7.44 -23.23 14.62
CA ARG A 315 -7.71 -24.53 13.99
C ARG A 315 -8.64 -24.33 12.79
N PHE A 316 -8.30 -24.98 11.68
CA PHE A 316 -9.06 -24.95 10.45
C PHE A 316 -9.25 -26.37 9.90
N PHE A 317 -10.38 -26.59 9.21
CA PHE A 317 -10.72 -27.83 8.55
C PHE A 317 -10.84 -27.59 7.05
N HIS A 318 -10.01 -28.26 6.27
CA HIS A 318 -10.00 -28.16 4.82
C HIS A 318 -10.78 -29.30 4.22
N VAL A 319 -11.89 -28.98 3.54
CA VAL A 319 -12.84 -29.96 3.04
C VAL A 319 -12.57 -30.28 1.58
N ILE A 320 -12.52 -31.57 1.26
CA ILE A 320 -12.26 -32.08 -0.07
C ILE A 320 -13.26 -33.19 -0.37
N ASP A 321 -13.81 -33.18 -1.57
CA ASP A 321 -14.63 -34.27 -2.09
C ASP A 321 -14.39 -34.48 -3.57
N GLY A 322 -14.34 -35.74 -4.03
CA GLY A 322 -14.15 -36.06 -5.46
C GLY A 322 -12.94 -35.37 -6.11
N TRP A 323 -11.83 -35.24 -5.38
CA TRP A 323 -10.63 -34.48 -5.79
C TRP A 323 -10.83 -32.98 -6.01
N ARG A 324 -11.87 -32.39 -5.43
CA ARG A 324 -12.16 -30.96 -5.44
C ARG A 324 -11.95 -30.38 -4.07
N TYR A 325 -11.36 -29.20 -4.01
CA TYR A 325 -11.28 -28.46 -2.76
C TYR A 325 -12.57 -27.66 -2.57
N LEU A 326 -13.35 -27.99 -1.53
CA LEU A 326 -14.63 -27.34 -1.25
C LEU A 326 -14.44 -26.05 -0.45
N GLY A 327 -13.49 -26.03 0.48
CA GLY A 327 -13.16 -24.81 1.21
C GLY A 327 -12.46 -25.05 2.54
N VAL A 328 -12.41 -24.00 3.34
CA VAL A 328 -11.88 -24.01 4.71
C VAL A 328 -13.01 -23.64 5.67
N ALA A 329 -13.05 -24.33 6.80
CA ALA A 329 -14.02 -24.11 7.88
C ALA A 329 -13.30 -23.98 9.23
N GLU A 330 -13.91 -23.24 10.16
CA GLU A 330 -13.37 -23.06 11.52
C GLU A 330 -13.87 -24.15 12.50
N SER A 331 -14.84 -24.96 12.09
CA SER A 331 -15.40 -26.08 12.86
C SER A 331 -15.79 -27.24 11.94
N LEU A 332 -16.00 -28.43 12.52
CA LEU A 332 -16.50 -29.59 11.77
C LEU A 332 -17.95 -29.38 11.29
N ASP A 333 -18.79 -28.67 12.04
CA ASP A 333 -20.15 -28.33 11.60
C ASP A 333 -20.13 -27.43 10.36
N ALA A 334 -19.27 -26.41 10.36
CA ALA A 334 -19.06 -25.57 9.19
C ALA A 334 -18.43 -26.34 8.02
N ALA A 335 -17.62 -27.36 8.30
CA ALA A 335 -17.07 -28.26 7.28
C ALA A 335 -18.17 -29.11 6.63
N LEU A 336 -19.15 -29.60 7.40
CA LEU A 336 -20.33 -30.29 6.87
C LEU A 336 -21.18 -29.36 6.01
N GLN A 337 -21.32 -28.08 6.37
CA GLN A 337 -22.03 -27.11 5.54
C GLN A 337 -21.35 -26.93 4.16
N LEU A 338 -20.01 -26.89 4.10
CA LEU A 338 -19.29 -26.82 2.84
C LEU A 338 -19.52 -28.03 1.92
N VAL A 339 -19.79 -29.20 2.49
CA VAL A 339 -20.18 -30.40 1.72
C VAL A 339 -21.54 -30.20 1.08
N VAL A 340 -22.52 -29.75 1.87
CA VAL A 340 -23.89 -29.48 1.40
C VAL A 340 -23.88 -28.44 0.28
N ASP A 341 -23.11 -27.37 0.44
CA ASP A 341 -23.01 -26.29 -0.55
C ASP A 341 -22.18 -26.69 -1.79
N GLY A 342 -21.32 -27.71 -1.66
CA GLY A 342 -20.24 -28.04 -2.60
C GLY A 342 -20.43 -29.30 -3.42
N ALA A 343 -21.61 -29.93 -3.38
CA ALA A 343 -21.82 -31.30 -3.86
C ALA A 343 -21.40 -31.55 -5.34
N ASP A 344 -21.57 -30.60 -6.26
CA ASP A 344 -21.34 -30.84 -7.70
C ASP A 344 -20.26 -29.94 -8.34
N GLY A 345 -19.44 -30.52 -9.22
CA GLY A 345 -18.36 -29.82 -9.92
C GLY A 345 -17.31 -30.72 -10.57
N PRO A 346 -16.50 -30.18 -11.49
CA PRO A 346 -15.52 -30.96 -12.24
C PRO A 346 -14.29 -31.33 -11.38
N PHE A 347 -13.64 -32.45 -11.73
CA PHE A 347 -12.35 -32.87 -11.16
C PHE A 347 -11.30 -31.76 -11.24
N GLU A 348 -10.54 -31.54 -10.15
CA GLU A 348 -9.48 -30.52 -10.09
C GLU A 348 -8.07 -31.17 -10.14
N PRO A 349 -7.36 -31.13 -11.29
CA PRO A 349 -6.07 -31.79 -11.43
C PRO A 349 -4.97 -31.26 -10.51
N HIS A 350 -5.07 -30.00 -10.07
CA HIS A 350 -4.11 -29.41 -9.14
C HIS A 350 -4.32 -29.95 -7.72
N THR A 351 -5.58 -29.98 -7.26
CA THR A 351 -5.99 -30.55 -5.97
C THR A 351 -5.58 -32.02 -5.88
N HIS A 352 -5.85 -32.82 -6.92
CA HIS A 352 -5.39 -34.21 -7.00
C HIS A 352 -3.87 -34.36 -6.82
N ARG A 353 -3.06 -33.61 -7.59
CA ARG A 353 -1.59 -33.70 -7.50
C ARG A 353 -1.04 -33.28 -6.13
N LEU A 354 -1.60 -32.20 -5.57
CA LEU A 354 -1.22 -31.73 -4.24
C LEU A 354 -1.54 -32.79 -3.18
N LEU A 355 -2.75 -33.34 -3.19
CA LEU A 355 -3.18 -34.31 -2.20
C LEU A 355 -2.47 -35.65 -2.33
N GLN A 356 -2.25 -36.18 -3.54
CA GLN A 356 -1.49 -37.42 -3.71
C GLN A 356 -0.11 -37.35 -3.04
N THR A 357 0.57 -36.21 -3.21
CA THR A 357 1.90 -35.99 -2.61
C THR A 357 1.84 -35.98 -1.08
N GLN A 358 0.77 -35.43 -0.49
CA GLN A 358 0.62 -35.30 0.95
C GLN A 358 0.08 -36.60 1.60
N LEU A 359 -0.81 -37.32 0.92
CA LEU A 359 -1.28 -38.64 1.35
C LEU A 359 -0.13 -39.63 1.42
N ALA A 360 0.77 -39.62 0.43
CA ALA A 360 2.00 -40.43 0.47
C ALA A 360 2.93 -40.06 1.64
N ARG A 361 2.77 -38.86 2.22
CA ARG A 361 3.51 -38.38 3.40
C ARG A 361 2.76 -38.58 4.71
N GLY A 362 1.63 -39.28 4.70
CA GLY A 362 0.86 -39.64 5.90
C GLY A 362 -0.10 -38.56 6.39
N LEU A 363 -0.59 -37.68 5.50
CA LEU A 363 -1.66 -36.71 5.83
C LEU A 363 -2.85 -37.43 6.47
N GLN A 364 -3.21 -37.01 7.68
CA GLN A 364 -4.37 -37.56 8.40
C GLN A 364 -5.65 -36.92 7.88
N LEU A 365 -6.63 -37.75 7.58
CA LEU A 365 -7.94 -37.34 7.09
C LEU A 365 -9.04 -37.71 8.08
N ILE A 366 -10.06 -36.86 8.12
CA ILE A 366 -11.27 -36.99 8.91
C ILE A 366 -12.41 -37.29 7.93
N PRO A 367 -12.99 -38.50 7.94
CA PRO A 367 -14.19 -38.78 7.16
C PRO A 367 -15.35 -37.92 7.69
N LEU A 368 -16.01 -37.17 6.80
CA LEU A 368 -17.15 -36.32 7.21
C LEU A 368 -18.48 -37.07 7.14
N ALA A 369 -18.57 -38.10 6.30
CA ALA A 369 -19.75 -38.96 6.20
C ALA A 369 -20.12 -39.65 7.52
N THR A 370 -19.16 -39.90 8.39
CA THR A 370 -19.38 -40.53 9.71
C THR A 370 -19.81 -39.55 10.80
N LEU A 371 -19.82 -38.24 10.51
CA LEU A 371 -20.13 -37.17 11.46
C LEU A 371 -21.50 -36.51 11.21
N ALA A 372 -22.14 -36.80 10.07
CA ALA A 372 -23.50 -36.35 9.82
C ALA A 372 -24.47 -36.99 10.83
N PRO A 373 -25.42 -36.23 11.41
CA PRO A 373 -26.43 -36.82 12.28
C PRO A 373 -27.21 -37.87 11.49
N ALA A 374 -27.45 -39.04 12.11
CA ALA A 374 -28.43 -39.98 11.59
C ALA A 374 -29.81 -39.29 11.64
N ASP A 375 -30.50 -39.29 10.50
CA ASP A 375 -31.80 -38.62 10.27
C ASP A 375 -32.84 -38.85 11.38
#